data_AF-A0A1V5JZJ4-F1
#
_entry.id   AF-A0A1V5JZJ4-F1
#
_cell.length_a   1.000
_cell.length_b   1.000
_cell.length_c   1.000
_cell.angle_alpha   90.00
_cell.angle_beta   90.00
_cell.angle_gamma   90.00
#
_symmetry.space_group_name_H-M   'P 1'
#
loop_
_entity.id
_entity.type
_entity.pdbx_description
1 polymer ?
#
loop_
_entity_poly.entity_id
_entity_poly.type
_entity_poly.pdbx_seq_one_letter_code
_entity_poly.pdbx_strand_id
1 'polypeptide(L)'
;MIREFALKKPVNRILVNTPSSHGAIGFSTGLLPSLTLGCGSWGGNITSDNVGPLHLINRKRVAYDIGRIAATPEYVAARAQSQEGRRARLSGAEAEALRRLDRAAITRLVDSYLSK
;
A
#
# COMPACT_ATOMS: atom_id res chain seq x y z
N MET A 1 -6.96 -30.96 21.70
CA MET A 1 -8.33 -30.61 21.28
C MET A 1 -8.52 -29.15 20.86
N ILE A 2 -8.24 -28.16 21.73
CA ILE A 2 -8.46 -26.73 21.41
C ILE A 2 -7.61 -26.26 20.23
N ARG A 3 -6.34 -26.68 20.19
CA ARG A 3 -5.42 -26.34 19.09
C ARG A 3 -5.89 -26.90 17.74
N GLU A 4 -6.34 -28.15 17.70
CA GLU A 4 -6.85 -28.76 16.47
C GLU A 4 -8.14 -28.08 16.00
N PHE A 5 -9.02 -27.69 16.94
CA PHE A 5 -10.19 -26.89 16.60
C PHE A 5 -9.79 -25.53 16.00
N ALA A 6 -8.80 -24.87 16.60
CA ALA A 6 -8.33 -23.57 16.14
C ALA A 6 -7.71 -23.60 14.74
N LEU A 7 -7.03 -24.68 14.38
CA LEU A 7 -6.44 -24.86 13.05
C LEU A 7 -7.47 -25.23 11.96
N LYS A 8 -8.59 -25.86 12.34
CA LYS A 8 -9.56 -26.42 11.37
C LYS A 8 -10.74 -25.50 11.06
N LYS A 9 -11.12 -24.60 11.97
CA LYS A 9 -12.34 -23.80 11.81
C LYS A 9 -12.06 -22.51 11.02
N PRO A 10 -12.89 -22.18 10.01
CA PRO A 10 -12.72 -20.98 9.19
C PRO A 10 -13.31 -19.75 9.89
N VAL A 11 -12.83 -19.44 11.09
CA VAL A 11 -13.26 -18.28 11.87
C VAL A 11 -12.04 -17.52 12.37
N ASN A 12 -12.15 -16.19 12.46
CA ASN A 12 -11.00 -15.35 12.83
C ASN A 12 -10.86 -15.16 14.34
N ARG A 13 -11.92 -15.44 15.11
CA ARG A 13 -11.95 -15.30 16.56
C ARG A 13 -12.40 -16.60 17.18
N ILE A 14 -11.49 -17.22 17.94
CA ILE A 14 -11.76 -18.45 18.67
C ILE A 14 -11.60 -18.11 20.14
N LEU A 15 -12.73 -18.15 20.85
CA LEU A 15 -12.81 -17.77 22.24
C LEU A 15 -12.74 -19.03 23.09
N VAL A 16 -11.88 -19.00 24.11
CA VAL A 16 -11.63 -20.14 24.99
C VAL A 16 -12.01 -19.74 26.41
N ASN A 17 -12.93 -20.49 27.03
CA ASN A 17 -13.34 -20.32 28.43
C ASN A 17 -13.79 -18.87 28.79
N THR A 18 -14.45 -18.18 27.87
CA THR A 18 -14.97 -16.82 28.07
C THR A 18 -16.33 -16.67 27.39
N PRO A 19 -17.25 -15.83 27.91
CA PRO A 19 -18.49 -15.48 27.21
C PRO A 19 -18.21 -14.95 25.82
N SER A 20 -19.00 -15.37 24.82
CA SER A 20 -18.73 -15.08 23.41
C SER A 20 -18.81 -13.58 23.10
N SER A 21 -19.87 -12.89 23.53
CA SER A 21 -20.06 -11.47 23.26
C SER A 21 -18.94 -10.61 23.86
N HIS A 22 -18.66 -10.79 25.15
CA HIS A 22 -17.64 -10.02 25.89
C HIS A 22 -16.22 -10.40 25.44
N GLY A 23 -15.99 -11.67 25.12
CA GLY A 23 -14.69 -12.13 24.65
C GLY A 23 -14.39 -11.69 23.22
N ALA A 24 -15.38 -11.65 22.33
CA ALA A 24 -15.19 -11.24 20.94
C ALA A 24 -14.84 -9.75 20.81
N ILE A 25 -15.51 -8.90 21.59
CA ILE A 25 -15.27 -7.45 21.57
C ILE A 25 -13.99 -7.04 22.29
N GLY A 26 -13.28 -7.95 22.96
CA GLY A 26 -12.06 -7.64 23.73
C GLY A 26 -12.31 -7.10 25.14
N PHE A 27 -13.48 -7.35 25.74
CA PHE A 27 -13.77 -6.93 27.13
C PHE A 27 -13.18 -7.90 28.16
N SER A 28 -13.43 -9.20 27.96
CA SER A 28 -12.92 -10.26 28.85
C SER A 28 -11.71 -11.01 28.27
N THR A 29 -11.24 -10.59 27.10
CA THR A 29 -10.04 -11.13 26.43
C THR A 29 -9.06 -10.00 26.14
N GLY A 30 -7.78 -10.33 25.96
CA GLY A 30 -6.75 -9.36 25.55
C GLY A 30 -6.80 -8.94 24.08
N LEU A 31 -7.93 -9.15 23.39
CA LEU A 31 -8.12 -8.63 22.03
C LEU A 31 -8.29 -7.11 22.07
N LEU A 32 -7.99 -6.44 20.95
CA LEU A 32 -8.21 -5.00 20.85
C LEU A 32 -9.70 -4.69 21.07
N PRO A 33 -10.08 -3.77 21.97
CA PRO A 33 -11.48 -3.48 22.24
C PRO A 33 -12.15 -2.86 21.00
N SER A 34 -13.25 -3.47 20.53
CA SER A 34 -13.98 -2.99 19.34
C SER A 34 -15.40 -3.51 19.26
N LEU A 35 -16.28 -2.69 18.68
CA LEU A 35 -17.65 -3.07 18.29
C LEU A 35 -17.78 -3.33 16.78
N THR A 36 -16.67 -3.22 16.03
CA THR A 36 -16.63 -3.53 14.59
C THR A 36 -15.67 -4.69 14.36
N LEU A 37 -16.26 -5.86 14.12
CA LEU A 37 -15.55 -7.13 14.08
C LEU A 37 -15.37 -7.60 12.63
N GLY A 38 -14.16 -7.46 12.08
CA GLY A 38 -13.84 -7.97 10.75
C GLY A 38 -14.07 -9.49 10.64
N CYS A 39 -14.76 -9.94 9.60
CA CYS A 39 -14.97 -11.37 9.30
C CYS A 39 -13.96 -11.93 8.28
N GLY A 40 -12.94 -11.15 7.92
CA GLY A 40 -11.86 -11.56 7.02
C GLY A 40 -12.33 -11.74 5.58
N SER A 41 -11.41 -12.16 4.70
CA SER A 41 -11.69 -12.32 3.27
C SER A 41 -12.79 -13.34 2.98
N TRP A 42 -12.92 -14.37 3.82
CA TRP A 42 -14.00 -15.36 3.74
C TRP A 42 -15.40 -14.75 3.84
N GLY A 43 -15.55 -13.65 4.59
CA GLY A 43 -16.81 -12.90 4.68
C GLY A 43 -16.79 -11.58 3.89
N GLY A 44 -15.86 -11.42 2.94
CA GLY A 44 -15.79 -10.24 2.08
C GLY A 44 -15.26 -8.98 2.77
N ASN A 45 -14.59 -9.10 3.92
CA ASN A 45 -13.93 -7.97 4.57
C ASN A 45 -12.44 -7.92 4.24
N ILE A 46 -11.88 -6.71 4.24
CA ILE A 46 -10.44 -6.47 4.02
C ILE A 46 -9.57 -6.91 5.21
N THR A 47 -10.16 -6.97 6.41
CA THR A 47 -9.47 -7.36 7.64
C THR A 47 -10.31 -8.35 8.47
N SER A 48 -9.63 -9.18 9.24
CA SER A 48 -10.18 -10.10 10.25
C SER A 48 -10.11 -9.54 11.67
N ASP A 49 -9.48 -8.38 11.84
CA ASP A 49 -9.15 -7.83 13.15
C ASP A 49 -10.36 -7.23 13.86
N ASN A 50 -10.18 -6.97 15.16
CA ASN A 50 -11.02 -6.01 15.87
C ASN A 50 -10.61 -4.62 15.39
N VAL A 51 -11.50 -3.93 14.67
CA VAL A 51 -11.17 -2.64 14.06
C VAL A 51 -10.89 -1.63 15.16
N GLY A 52 -9.77 -0.92 15.03
CA GLY A 52 -9.31 0.07 16.00
C GLY A 52 -8.56 1.22 15.33
N PRO A 53 -8.02 2.18 16.10
CA PRO A 53 -7.57 3.47 15.58
C PRO A 53 -6.53 3.39 14.45
N LEU A 54 -5.64 2.39 14.48
CA LEU A 54 -4.62 2.21 13.44
C LEU A 54 -5.22 1.89 12.06
N HIS A 55 -6.44 1.35 12.00
CA HIS A 55 -7.15 1.11 10.75
C HIS A 55 -7.69 2.40 10.12
N LEU A 56 -7.77 3.49 10.90
CA LEU A 56 -8.30 4.79 10.47
C LEU A 56 -7.19 5.78 10.11
N ILE A 57 -5.92 5.37 10.16
CA ILE A 57 -4.77 6.23 9.94
C ILE A 57 -4.03 5.79 8.68
N ASN A 58 -3.93 6.71 7.72
CA ASN A 58 -3.04 6.54 6.58
C ASN A 58 -1.59 6.79 7.00
N ARG A 59 -0.69 5.86 6.67
CA ARG A 59 0.76 6.01 6.90
C ARG A 59 1.48 6.40 5.61
N LYS A 60 1.84 7.69 5.50
CA LYS A 60 2.74 8.17 4.44
C LYS A 60 4.17 7.70 4.74
N ARG A 61 4.82 7.03 3.79
CA ARG A 61 6.22 6.59 3.89
C ARG A 61 7.06 7.32 2.86
N VAL A 62 8.15 7.93 3.29
CA VAL A 62 9.20 8.48 2.41
C VAL A 62 10.30 7.42 2.32
N ALA A 63 10.50 6.87 1.14
CA ALA A 63 11.50 5.83 0.89
C ALA A 63 12.62 6.41 0.02
N TYR A 64 13.85 6.40 0.54
CA TYR A 64 15.04 6.77 -0.22
C TYR A 64 15.57 5.56 -0.99
N ASP A 65 16.21 5.80 -2.14
CA ASP A 65 16.90 4.75 -2.88
C ASP A 65 18.07 4.21 -2.04
N ILE A 66 18.16 2.89 -1.95
CA ILE A 66 19.23 2.18 -1.23
C ILE A 66 20.36 1.73 -2.16
N GLY A 67 20.35 2.16 -3.43
CA GLY A 67 21.47 2.03 -4.37
C GLY A 67 21.71 0.61 -4.88
N ARG A 68 20.71 -0.27 -4.80
CA ARG A 68 20.83 -1.71 -5.14
C ARG A 68 19.96 -2.18 -6.29
N ILE A 69 19.34 -1.27 -7.04
CA ILE A 69 18.70 -1.65 -8.30
C ILE A 69 19.83 -1.95 -9.30
N ALA A 70 20.28 -3.20 -9.31
CA ALA A 70 21.02 -3.77 -10.42
C ALA A 70 20.04 -3.84 -11.59
N ALA A 71 19.92 -2.74 -12.32
CA ALA A 71 19.19 -2.73 -13.57
C ALA A 71 19.86 -3.77 -14.46
N THR A 72 19.22 -4.92 -14.64
CA THR A 72 19.73 -5.92 -15.56
C THR A 72 19.86 -5.25 -16.94
N PRO A 73 20.87 -5.59 -17.74
CA PRO A 73 21.04 -5.01 -19.07
C PRO A 73 19.75 -5.08 -19.91
N GLU A 74 18.94 -6.12 -19.71
CA GLU A 74 17.60 -6.29 -20.31
C GLU A 74 16.59 -5.22 -19.86
N TYR A 75 16.52 -4.90 -18.57
CA TYR A 75 15.66 -3.83 -18.06
C TYR A 75 16.08 -2.47 -18.63
N VAL A 76 17.38 -2.20 -18.71
CA VAL A 76 17.91 -0.96 -19.29
C VAL A 76 17.58 -0.86 -20.77
N ALA A 77 17.78 -1.94 -21.53
CA ALA A 77 17.49 -2.01 -22.96
C ALA A 77 15.98 -1.86 -23.25
N ALA A 78 15.13 -2.54 -22.50
CA ALA A 78 13.67 -2.43 -22.62
C ALA A 78 13.18 -1.00 -22.30
N ARG A 79 13.79 -0.34 -21.30
CA ARG A 79 13.46 1.06 -20.99
C ARG A 79 13.94 2.03 -22.08
N ALA A 80 15.13 1.82 -22.64
CA ALA A 80 15.66 2.65 -23.72
C ALA A 80 14.76 2.57 -24.98
N GLN A 81 14.39 1.35 -25.39
CA GLN A 81 13.51 1.11 -26.54
C GLN A 81 12.12 1.76 -26.36
N SER A 82 11.53 1.63 -25.17
CA SER A 82 10.23 2.26 -24.87
C SER A 82 10.29 3.79 -24.82
N GLN A 83 11.41 4.38 -24.39
CA GLN A 83 11.60 5.83 -24.43
C GLN A 83 11.85 6.37 -25.84
N GLU A 84 12.58 5.63 -26.67
CA GLU A 84 12.85 6.00 -28.05
C GLU A 84 11.59 5.93 -28.91
N GLY A 85 10.79 4.88 -28.77
CA GLY A 85 9.47 4.79 -29.41
C GLY A 85 8.49 5.88 -28.95
N ARG A 86 8.60 6.35 -27.70
CA ARG A 86 7.79 7.47 -27.19
C ARG A 86 8.27 8.81 -27.72
N ARG A 87 9.58 9.03 -27.84
CA ARG A 87 10.16 10.24 -28.46
C ARG A 87 9.85 10.34 -29.95
N ALA A 88 9.83 9.21 -30.66
CA ALA A 88 9.47 9.16 -32.08
C ALA A 88 8.00 9.51 -32.38
N ARG A 89 7.12 9.47 -31.37
CA ARG A 89 5.69 9.83 -31.50
C ARG A 89 5.37 11.27 -31.08
N LEU A 90 6.37 12.04 -30.66
CA LEU A 90 6.15 13.43 -30.26
C LEU A 90 5.91 14.30 -31.50
N SER A 91 4.92 15.18 -31.42
CA SER A 91 4.76 16.27 -32.37
C SER A 91 5.93 17.25 -32.26
N GLY A 92 6.18 18.02 -33.33
CA GLY A 92 7.28 19.01 -33.37
C GLY A 92 7.25 19.99 -32.20
N ALA A 93 6.05 20.44 -31.80
CA ALA A 93 5.87 21.34 -30.65
C ALA A 93 6.23 20.68 -29.32
N GLU A 94 5.88 19.41 -29.12
CA GLU A 94 6.21 18.67 -27.90
C GLU A 94 7.70 18.37 -27.79
N ALA A 95 8.36 18.06 -28.91
CA ALA A 95 9.81 17.87 -28.95
C ALA A 95 10.56 19.16 -28.61
N GLU A 96 10.07 20.31 -29.08
CA GLU A 96 10.66 21.62 -28.79
C GLU A 96 10.41 22.04 -27.33
N ALA A 97 9.23 21.78 -26.79
CA ALA A 97 8.92 21.99 -25.37
C ALA A 97 9.86 21.17 -24.48
N LEU A 98 10.07 19.88 -24.79
CA LEU A 98 10.98 19.01 -24.06
C LEU A 98 12.44 19.51 -24.08
N ARG A 99 12.88 20.12 -25.20
CA ARG A 99 14.21 20.72 -25.31
C ARG A 99 14.37 21.98 -24.46
N ARG A 100 13.27 22.70 -24.19
CA ARG A 100 13.26 23.89 -23.32
C ARG A 100 13.18 23.54 -21.83
N LEU A 101 12.84 22.31 -21.46
CA LEU A 101 12.88 21.84 -20.07
C LEU A 101 14.33 21.62 -19.62
N ASP A 102 14.94 22.68 -19.07
CA ASP A 102 16.20 22.59 -18.33
C ASP A 102 15.96 22.27 -16.85
N ARG A 103 17.03 21.93 -16.13
CA ARG A 103 16.97 21.60 -14.70
C ARG A 103 16.34 22.74 -13.89
N ALA A 104 16.63 24.00 -14.24
CA ALA A 104 16.10 25.17 -13.55
C ALA A 104 14.60 25.40 -13.78
N ALA A 105 14.08 25.12 -14.97
CA ALA A 105 12.66 25.16 -15.27
C ALA A 105 11.91 24.04 -14.55
N ILE A 106 12.49 22.83 -14.50
CA ILE A 106 11.91 21.71 -13.74
C ILE A 106 11.83 22.07 -12.25
N THR A 107 12.90 22.61 -11.66
CA THR A 107 12.90 23.02 -10.26
C THR A 107 11.84 24.08 -9.99
N ARG A 108 11.75 25.13 -10.82
CA ARG A 108 10.71 26.16 -10.67
C ARG A 108 9.29 25.62 -10.78
N LEU A 109 9.05 24.67 -11.69
CA LEU A 109 7.73 24.03 -11.83
C LEU A 109 7.38 23.21 -10.60
N VAL A 110 8.34 22.41 -10.11
CA VAL A 110 8.16 21.60 -8.89
C VAL A 110 7.89 22.52 -7.69
N ASP A 111 8.68 23.58 -7.51
CA ASP A 111 8.50 24.53 -6.42
C ASP A 111 7.12 25.24 -6.51
N SER A 112 6.71 25.64 -7.72
CA SER A 112 5.39 26.26 -7.95
C SER A 112 4.21 25.32 -7.70
N TYR A 113 4.41 24.00 -7.86
CA TYR A 113 3.40 22.99 -7.61
C TYR A 113 3.32 22.65 -6.12
N LEU A 114 4.46 22.60 -5.45
CA LEU A 114 4.56 22.34 -4.02
C LEU A 114 4.18 23.55 -3.14
N SER A 115 4.15 24.76 -3.72
CA SER A 115 3.71 25.98 -3.04
C SER A 115 2.19 26.24 -3.14
N LYS A 116 1.43 25.37 -3.80
CA LYS A 116 -0.05 25.39 -3.84
C LYS A 116 -0.62 24.46 -2.80
#